data_AF-A0A920M4A2-F1
#
_entry.id   AF-A0A920M4A2-F1
#
_cell.length_a   1.000
_cell.length_b   1.000
_cell.length_c   1.000
_cell.angle_alpha   90.00
_cell.angle_beta   90.00
_cell.angle_gamma   90.00
#
_symmetry.space_group_name_H-M   'P 1'
#
loop_
_entity.id
_entity.type
_entity.pdbx_description
1 polymer ?
#
loop_
_entity_poly.entity_id
_entity_poly.type
_entity_poly.pdbx_seq_one_letter_code
_entity_poly.pdbx_strand_id
1 'polypeptide(L)' 'MKLSNFAFLPPMDDIKNELIQRMKKDFPDLDILVFDDENEVLENIHIIEAGYGWVSPEAIANAKNLKWLANPIQEVS' A
#
# COMPACT_ATOMS: atom_id res chain seq x y z
N MET A 1 10.42 -4.34 -14.24
CA MET A 1 8.98 -4.65 -14.41
C MET A 1 8.21 -3.34 -14.20
N LYS A 2 7.23 -2.98 -15.04
CA LYS A 2 6.41 -1.77 -14.81
C LYS A 2 5.29 -2.15 -13.82
N LEU A 3 5.17 -1.43 -12.70
CA LEU A 3 4.05 -1.58 -11.77
C LEU A 3 2.82 -0.88 -12.33
N SER A 4 1.66 -1.48 -12.10
CA SER A 4 0.36 -0.96 -12.55
C SER A 4 -0.40 -0.26 -11.41
N ASN A 5 -0.18 -0.70 -10.16
CA ASN A 5 -0.72 -0.03 -8.98
C ASN A 5 0.28 0.01 -7.81
N PHE A 6 0.03 0.95 -6.90
CA PHE A 6 0.75 1.10 -5.65
C PHE A 6 -0.22 1.49 -4.53
N ALA A 7 -0.24 0.72 -3.46
CA ALA A 7 -1.16 0.93 -2.34
C ALA A 7 -0.50 1.65 -1.16
N PHE A 8 -1.20 2.62 -0.60
CA PHE A 8 -0.96 3.13 0.75
C PHE A 8 -1.85 2.36 1.71
N LEU A 9 -1.22 1.68 2.65
CA LEU A 9 -1.87 0.81 3.62
C LEU A 9 -2.00 1.53 4.97
N PRO A 10 -3.04 1.22 5.76
CA PRO A 10 -3.30 1.85 7.03
C PRO A 10 -2.18 1.57 8.06
N PRO A 11 -2.12 2.37 9.14
CA PRO A 11 -2.95 3.55 9.40
C PRO A 11 -2.57 4.74 8.50
N MET A 12 -3.53 5.58 8.14
CA MET A 12 -3.28 6.81 7.38
C MET A 12 -2.91 7.97 8.29
N ASP A 13 -2.02 8.84 7.80
CA ASP A 13 -1.58 10.06 8.49
C ASP A 13 -1.34 11.20 7.49
N ASP A 14 -1.13 12.41 7.99
CA ASP A 14 -0.95 13.60 7.14
C ASP A 14 0.29 13.51 6.25
N ILE A 15 1.36 12.85 6.70
CA ILE A 15 2.59 12.66 5.92
C ILE A 15 2.33 11.75 4.73
N LYS A 16 1.60 10.64 4.95
CA LYS A 16 1.17 9.74 3.88
C LYS A 16 0.25 10.46 2.90
N ASN A 17 -0.66 11.33 3.38
CA ASN A 17 -1.53 12.10 2.51
C ASN A 17 -0.75 13.03 1.56
N GLU A 18 0.25 13.75 2.06
CA GLU A 18 1.12 14.58 1.23
C GLU A 18 1.88 13.75 0.19
N LEU A 19 2.42 12.59 0.62
CA LEU A 19 3.15 11.69 -0.26
C LEU A 19 2.25 11.10 -1.36
N ILE A 20 1.00 10.73 -1.04
CA ILE A 20 0.00 10.27 -2.01
C ILE A 20 -0.23 11.33 -3.08
N GLN A 21 -0.45 12.58 -2.69
CA GLN A 21 -0.71 13.66 -3.66
C GLN A 21 0.50 13.88 -4.58
N ARG A 22 1.71 13.82 -4.02
CA ARG A 22 2.94 13.90 -4.82
C ARG A 22 3.08 12.72 -5.78
N MET A 23 2.83 11.49 -5.33
CA MET A 23 2.93 10.30 -6.18
C MET A 23 1.92 10.32 -7.33
N LYS A 24 0.68 10.75 -7.07
CA LYS A 24 -0.34 10.92 -8.12
C LYS A 24 0.09 11.93 -9.18
N LYS A 25 0.80 12.99 -8.77
CA LYS A 25 1.33 14.01 -9.68
C LYS A 25 2.55 13.52 -10.47
N ASP A 26 3.50 12.87 -9.80
CA ASP A 26 4.77 12.46 -10.40
C ASP A 26 4.64 11.18 -11.26
N PHE A 27 3.61 10.36 -10.99
CA PHE A 27 3.35 9.08 -11.68
C PHE A 27 1.87 8.94 -12.12
N PRO A 28 1.41 9.71 -13.12
CA PRO A 28 -0.02 9.73 -13.52
C PRO A 28 -0.52 8.41 -14.12
N ASP A 29 0.38 7.56 -14.63
CA ASP A 29 0.04 6.24 -15.19
C ASP A 29 -0.01 5.13 -14.13
N LEU A 30 0.36 5.42 -12.87
CA LEU A 30 0.36 4.46 -11.77
C LEU A 30 -0.91 4.63 -10.96
N ASP A 31 -1.68 3.55 -10.82
CA ASP A 31 -2.89 3.60 -10.01
C ASP A 31 -2.53 3.63 -8.51
N ILE A 32 -2.79 4.77 -7.86
CA ILE A 32 -2.50 4.96 -6.44
C ILE A 32 -3.74 4.61 -5.63
N LEU A 33 -3.70 3.43 -5.01
CA LEU A 33 -4.72 2.91 -4.11
C LEU A 33 -4.45 3.40 -2.69
N VAL A 34 -5.50 3.76 -1.96
CA VAL A 34 -5.41 4.19 -0.56
C VAL A 34 -6.48 3.44 0.21
N PHE A 35 -6.09 2.82 1.31
CA PHE A 35 -6.99 2.05 2.17
C PHE A 35 -6.98 2.66 3.57
N ASP A 36 -8.17 2.89 4.11
CA ASP A 36 -8.35 3.57 5.38
C ASP A 36 -8.31 2.60 6.58
N ASP A 37 -8.68 1.33 6.36
CA ASP A 37 -8.71 0.31 7.41
C ASP A 37 -8.32 -1.10 6.94
N GLU A 38 -8.18 -2.03 7.90
CA GLU A 38 -7.73 -3.40 7.65
C GLU A 38 -8.74 -4.24 6.84
N ASN A 39 -10.05 -3.96 6.95
CA ASN A 39 -11.04 -4.72 6.18
C ASN A 39 -10.91 -4.42 4.69
N GLU A 40 -10.70 -3.15 4.33
CA GLU A 40 -10.46 -2.77 2.94
C GLU A 40 -9.19 -3.45 2.39
N VAL A 41 -8.15 -3.56 3.21
CA VAL A 41 -6.93 -4.30 2.85
C VAL A 41 -7.25 -5.77 2.61
N LEU A 42 -7.94 -6.45 3.52
CA LEU A 42 -8.27 -7.86 3.38
C LEU A 42 -9.10 -8.16 2.11
N GLU A 43 -10.03 -7.27 1.77
CA GLU A 43 -10.84 -7.39 0.56
C GLU A 43 -10.02 -7.18 -0.73
N ASN A 44 -9.02 -6.29 -0.72
CA ASN A 44 -8.35 -5.82 -1.93
C ASN A 44 -6.88 -6.25 -2.08
N ILE A 45 -6.23 -6.84 -1.07
CA ILE A 45 -4.80 -7.20 -1.09
C ILE A 45 -4.41 -8.11 -2.27
N HIS A 46 -5.37 -8.88 -2.79
CA HIS A 46 -5.16 -9.78 -3.92
C HIS A 46 -4.85 -9.06 -5.24
N ILE A 47 -5.19 -7.78 -5.41
CA ILE A 47 -4.89 -6.98 -6.62
C ILE A 47 -3.64 -6.09 -6.48
N ILE A 48 -3.12 -5.92 -5.27
CA ILE A 48 -2.02 -4.98 -4.99
C ILE A 48 -0.69 -5.54 -5.52
N GLU A 49 0.04 -4.76 -6.32
CA GLU A 49 1.35 -5.12 -6.84
C GLU A 49 2.51 -4.61 -5.99
N ALA A 50 2.34 -3.44 -5.38
CA ALA A 50 3.30 -2.86 -4.47
C ALA A 50 2.58 -2.01 -3.42
N GLY A 51 3.18 -1.82 -2.24
CA GLY A 51 2.59 -0.94 -1.25
C GLY A 51 3.52 -0.41 -0.19
N TYR A 52 3.03 0.61 0.53
CA TYR A 52 3.68 1.25 1.66
C TYR A 52 2.79 1.15 2.90
N GLY A 53 3.31 0.52 3.94
CA GLY A 53 2.64 0.31 5.22
C GLY A 53 2.77 -1.13 5.72
N TRP A 54 1.97 -1.46 6.72
CA TRP A 54 1.95 -2.79 7.32
C TRP A 54 0.81 -3.62 6.74
N VAL A 55 1.02 -4.93 6.63
CA VAL A 55 0.03 -5.92 6.19
C VAL A 55 0.01 -7.04 7.22
N SER A 56 -1.18 -7.44 7.66
CA SER A 56 -1.30 -8.55 8.61
C SER A 56 -0.93 -9.89 7.97
N PRO A 57 -0.51 -10.90 8.78
CA PRO A 57 -0.23 -12.23 8.25
C PRO A 57 -1.40 -12.84 7.46
N GLU A 58 -2.64 -12.55 7.86
CA GLU A 58 -3.85 -12.99 7.18
C GLU A 58 -3.98 -12.36 5.78
N ALA A 59 -3.76 -11.05 5.66
CA ALA A 59 -3.76 -10.36 4.38
C ALA A 59 -2.60 -10.82 3.47
N ILE A 60 -1.40 -11.04 4.03
CA ILE A 60 -0.24 -11.57 3.28
C ILE A 60 -0.58 -12.91 2.61
N ALA A 61 -1.33 -13.80 3.28
CA ALA A 61 -1.72 -15.09 2.71
C ALA A 61 -2.55 -14.97 1.41
N ASN A 62 -3.22 -13.83 1.21
CA ASN A 62 -4.05 -13.53 0.05
C ASN A 62 -3.37 -12.57 -0.97
N ALA A 63 -2.15 -12.10 -0.70
CA ALA A 63 -1.42 -11.10 -1.49
C ALA A 63 -0.77 -11.65 -2.77
N LYS A 64 -1.56 -12.28 -3.64
CA LYS A 64 -1.08 -13.07 -4.81
C LYS A 64 -0.25 -12.28 -5.82
N ASN A 65 -0.50 -10.97 -5.94
CA ASN A 65 0.15 -10.10 -6.91
C ASN A 65 1.24 -9.21 -6.30
N LEU A 66 1.42 -9.25 -4.97
CA LEU A 66 2.31 -8.36 -4.25
C LEU A 66 3.78 -8.70 -4.54
N LYS A 67 4.50 -7.75 -5.12
CA LYS A 67 5.90 -7.88 -5.53
C LYS A 67 6.83 -7.12 -4.60
N TRP A 68 6.32 -6.08 -3.95
CA TRP A 68 7.10 -5.24 -3.05
C TRP A 68 6.24 -4.63 -1.94
N LEU A 69 6.74 -4.67 -0.71
CA LEU A 69 6.11 -4.03 0.44
C LEU A 69 7.18 -3.24 1.20
N ALA A 70 7.06 -1.92 1.24
CA ALA A 70 7.83 -1.10 2.15
C ALA A 70 7.06 -0.97 3.46
N ASN A 71 7.55 -1.64 4.50
CA ASN A 71 7.04 -1.47 5.84
C ASN A 71 7.87 -0.37 6.55
N PRO A 72 7.29 0.80 6.88
CA PRO A 72 8.02 1.88 7.53
C PRO A 72 8.18 1.72 9.05
N ILE A 73 7.65 0.66 9.65
CA ILE A 73 7.80 0.42 11.09
C ILE A 73 9.28 0.19 11.42
N GLN A 74 9.86 1.07 12.23
CA GLN A 74 11.02 0.73 13.05
C GLN A 74 10.49 -0.13 14.19
N GLU A 75 11.01 -1.35 14.35
CA GLU A 75 10.80 -2.11 15.58
C GLU A 75 11.20 -1.22 16.75
N VAL A 76 10.22 -0.84 17.59
CA VAL A 76 10.54 -0.30 18.92
C VAL A 76 10.81 -1.53 19.79
N SER A 77 12.07 -1.93 19.83
CA SER A 77 12.62 -2.93 20.74
C SER A 77 12.46 -2.52 22.20
#